data_AF-A0A7C7A879-F1
#
_entry.id   AF-A0A7C7A879-F1
#
_cell.length_a   1.000
_cell.length_b   1.000
_cell.length_c   1.000
_cell.angle_alpha   90.00
_cell.angle_beta   90.00
_cell.angle_gamma   90.00
#
_symmetry.space_group_name_H-M   'P 1'
#
loop_
_entity.id
_entity.type
_entity.pdbx_description
1 polymer ?
#
loop_
_entity_poly.entity_id
_entity_poly.type
_entity_poly.pdbx_seq_one_letter_code
_entity_poly.pdbx_strand_id
1 'polypeptide(L)'
;MKKNIYYILTLLIIVIIVSAALWFNNDTRKEKALIKQILPQAENIKLVEGILDNSVIQENFPAIEKVYSINDTPAAFVTSGTGYEGVIKTLVVMDTEKKQIAGIHILEQGDTPDYADPIMETWFTDRFKGIGLFEYLNRVVLDPEKPTDIVQVTGASVSSQAVINNVNSAIGAWNYIVNNKIMGRVDNFIPQEMWEKDENSFMIAWPENNSVRVTIEDLKTFPQVTTQTILQRTTGVKINIKAEGPLLTDVLKKYGVDINDYEAIGVTGRDNYYAMISKDIIENRDIILGIRFDDEEIIREEKPTRIVIPDEMGVYWVKMVNKIELYTHISPKDIENVHMFGSLVKDIEPYYYEYYGSKDESYLVGKILSKFDFVDVNGFFTMVGSDGLVKNETINVVRDRYYIKTGGENAPMNIGPAFKLGMNVKEMTHFSTTKDAVIFPEVMMKVIGEEILPQGKGMNLGKVLETAGMILEGNDTLTIFDSDGNQYPLYPNQLENSYLLPMEKEADAVIGETYIKNVAKISKNK
;
A
#
# COMPACT_ATOMS: atom_id res chain seq x y z
N MET A 1 33.87 4.96 -60.22
CA MET A 1 32.71 4.05 -60.08
C MET A 1 32.62 3.32 -58.74
N LYS A 2 33.69 2.70 -58.21
CA LYS A 2 33.64 1.95 -56.94
C LYS A 2 33.22 2.78 -55.70
N LYS A 3 33.69 4.03 -55.56
CA LYS A 3 33.28 4.91 -54.44
C LYS A 3 31.77 5.22 -54.42
N ASN A 4 31.15 5.42 -55.59
CA ASN A 4 29.71 5.73 -55.68
C ASN A 4 28.83 4.53 -55.28
N ILE A 5 29.30 3.30 -55.53
CA ILE A 5 28.60 2.08 -55.11
C ILE A 5 28.59 1.96 -53.57
N TYR A 6 29.68 2.32 -52.89
CA TYR A 6 29.71 2.30 -51.42
C TYR A 6 28.76 3.34 -50.81
N TYR A 7 28.68 4.56 -51.36
CA TYR A 7 27.72 5.56 -50.89
C TYR A 7 26.26 5.14 -51.10
N ILE A 8 25.95 4.51 -52.23
CA ILE A 8 24.61 3.97 -52.51
C ILE A 8 24.26 2.85 -51.53
N LEU A 9 25.18 1.92 -51.27
CA LEU A 9 24.97 0.81 -50.33
C LEU A 9 24.79 1.31 -48.89
N THR A 10 25.58 2.28 -48.43
CA THR A 10 25.41 2.88 -47.10
C THR A 10 24.08 3.60 -46.97
N LEU A 11 23.65 4.35 -48.00
CA LEU A 11 22.34 5.00 -48.01
C LEU A 11 21.20 3.97 -47.93
N LEU A 12 21.31 2.87 -48.67
CA LEU A 12 20.31 1.80 -48.70
C LEU A 12 20.20 1.09 -47.34
N ILE A 13 21.33 0.86 -46.66
CA ILE A 13 21.37 0.32 -45.30
C ILE A 13 20.71 1.29 -44.30
N ILE A 14 21.01 2.60 -44.39
CA ILE A 14 20.38 3.61 -43.52
C ILE A 14 18.87 3.65 -43.78
N VAL A 15 18.42 3.63 -45.04
CA VAL A 15 17.00 3.60 -45.38
C VAL A 15 16.34 2.33 -44.84
N ILE A 16 16.98 1.16 -44.92
CA ILE A 16 16.46 -0.09 -44.34
C ILE A 16 16.36 0.02 -42.82
N ILE A 17 17.40 0.55 -42.14
CA ILE A 17 17.41 0.70 -40.68
C ILE A 17 16.34 1.69 -40.21
N VAL A 18 16.23 2.85 -40.87
CA VAL A 18 15.21 3.86 -40.56
C VAL A 18 13.82 3.34 -40.88
N SER A 19 13.63 2.65 -42.00
CA SER A 19 12.36 2.02 -42.35
C SER A 19 11.99 0.94 -41.35
N ALA A 20 12.95 0.12 -40.89
CA ALA A 20 12.73 -0.88 -39.86
C ALA A 20 12.40 -0.25 -38.51
N ALA A 21 13.09 0.83 -38.12
CA ALA A 21 12.80 1.56 -36.88
C ALA A 21 11.42 2.22 -36.90
N LEU A 22 11.07 2.92 -37.99
CA LEU A 22 9.71 3.42 -38.25
C LEU A 22 8.70 2.28 -38.30
N TRP A 23 9.13 1.10 -38.74
CA TRP A 23 8.29 -0.07 -38.74
C TRP A 23 8.03 -0.53 -37.29
N PHE A 24 9.04 -0.72 -36.46
CA PHE A 24 8.85 -1.11 -35.05
C PHE A 24 8.10 -0.06 -34.21
N ASN A 25 8.20 1.23 -34.54
CA ASN A 25 7.52 2.32 -33.83
C ASN A 25 6.16 2.73 -34.40
N ASN A 26 5.58 1.98 -35.34
CA ASN A 26 4.26 2.32 -35.86
C ASN A 26 3.15 1.91 -34.86
N ASP A 27 2.57 2.89 -34.17
CA ASP A 27 1.51 2.73 -33.16
C ASP A 27 0.33 1.88 -33.65
N THR A 28 -0.06 2.02 -34.92
CA THR A 28 -1.16 1.25 -35.53
C THR A 28 -0.93 -0.25 -35.45
N ARG A 29 0.32 -0.72 -35.51
CA ARG A 29 0.61 -2.15 -35.41
C ARG A 29 0.63 -2.66 -33.98
N LYS A 30 1.15 -1.87 -33.05
CA LYS A 30 1.09 -2.17 -31.62
C LYS A 30 -0.38 -2.27 -31.18
N GLU A 31 -1.19 -1.31 -31.57
CA GLU A 31 -2.64 -1.29 -31.35
C GLU A 31 -3.31 -2.55 -31.93
N LYS A 32 -3.04 -2.92 -33.19
CA LYS A 32 -3.58 -4.17 -33.79
C LYS A 32 -3.16 -5.45 -33.06
N ALA A 33 -1.92 -5.52 -32.58
CA ALA A 33 -1.44 -6.66 -31.80
C ALA A 33 -2.16 -6.76 -30.45
N LEU A 34 -2.34 -5.63 -29.76
CA LEU A 34 -3.09 -5.55 -28.51
C LEU A 34 -4.57 -5.90 -28.71
N ILE A 35 -5.20 -5.45 -29.79
CA ILE A 35 -6.58 -5.84 -30.15
C ILE A 35 -6.69 -7.37 -30.23
N LYS A 36 -5.73 -8.03 -30.90
CA LYS A 36 -5.72 -9.49 -31.02
C LYS A 36 -5.40 -10.20 -29.70
N GLN A 37 -4.65 -9.58 -28.81
CA GLN A 37 -4.41 -10.11 -27.46
C GLN A 37 -5.70 -10.07 -26.61
N ILE A 38 -6.45 -8.97 -26.67
CA ILE A 38 -7.69 -8.78 -25.91
C ILE A 38 -8.85 -9.60 -26.50
N LEU A 39 -8.91 -9.68 -27.83
CA LEU A 39 -9.93 -10.43 -28.57
C LEU A 39 -9.24 -11.41 -29.57
N PRO A 40 -8.84 -12.62 -29.13
CA PRO A 40 -8.10 -13.57 -29.96
C PRO A 40 -8.76 -13.97 -31.29
N GLN A 41 -10.09 -13.95 -31.32
CA GLN A 41 -10.89 -14.22 -32.53
C GLN A 41 -10.99 -13.03 -33.50
N ALA A 42 -10.34 -11.89 -33.21
CA ALA A 42 -10.35 -10.73 -34.09
C ALA A 42 -9.62 -11.01 -35.41
N GLU A 43 -10.38 -10.95 -36.50
CA GLU A 43 -9.87 -11.05 -37.87
C GLU A 43 -10.14 -9.76 -38.65
N ASN A 44 -9.37 -9.56 -39.74
CA ASN A 44 -9.54 -8.42 -40.65
C ASN A 44 -9.55 -7.03 -39.98
N ILE A 45 -8.61 -6.77 -39.07
CA ILE A 45 -8.52 -5.50 -38.35
C ILE A 45 -8.08 -4.35 -39.29
N LYS A 46 -8.98 -3.42 -39.58
CA LYS A 46 -8.76 -2.25 -40.46
C LYS A 46 -9.02 -0.95 -39.70
N LEU A 47 -8.21 0.08 -39.98
CA LEU A 47 -8.46 1.43 -39.49
C LEU A 47 -9.63 2.03 -40.28
N VAL A 48 -10.58 2.65 -39.60
CA VAL A 48 -11.71 3.35 -40.22
C VAL A 48 -11.30 4.80 -40.45
N GLU A 49 -11.11 5.19 -41.70
CA GLU A 49 -10.78 6.56 -42.09
C GLU A 49 -12.02 7.46 -42.13
N GLY A 50 -11.85 8.76 -41.90
CA GLY A 50 -12.92 9.77 -41.98
C GLY A 50 -13.95 9.75 -40.85
N ILE A 51 -13.86 8.82 -39.89
CA ILE A 51 -14.79 8.74 -38.76
C ILE A 51 -14.73 9.97 -37.85
N LEU A 52 -13.53 10.56 -37.74
CA LEU A 52 -13.31 11.77 -36.97
C LEU A 52 -13.92 12.99 -37.65
N ASP A 53 -14.27 12.96 -38.93
CA ASP A 53 -14.92 14.08 -39.62
C ASP A 53 -16.44 14.11 -39.35
N ASN A 54 -16.97 13.11 -38.65
CA ASN A 54 -18.38 13.05 -38.28
C ASN A 54 -18.67 14.01 -37.11
N SER A 55 -19.53 15.02 -37.35
CA SER A 55 -19.85 16.04 -36.35
C SER A 55 -20.42 15.47 -35.05
N VAL A 56 -21.21 14.40 -35.10
CA VAL A 56 -21.76 13.76 -33.89
C VAL A 56 -20.64 13.14 -33.04
N ILE A 57 -19.65 12.52 -33.67
CA ILE A 57 -18.49 11.95 -32.97
C ILE A 57 -17.64 13.07 -32.37
N GLN A 58 -17.30 14.10 -33.15
CA GLN A 58 -16.48 15.23 -32.67
C GLN A 58 -17.14 15.97 -31.50
N GLU A 59 -18.44 16.24 -31.59
CA GLU A 59 -19.14 17.06 -30.62
C GLU A 59 -19.52 16.30 -29.34
N ASN A 60 -19.87 15.01 -29.44
CA ASN A 60 -20.35 14.24 -28.30
C ASN A 60 -19.30 13.32 -27.67
N PHE A 61 -18.29 12.89 -28.45
CA PHE A 61 -17.27 11.95 -28.01
C PHE A 61 -15.85 12.43 -28.41
N PRO A 62 -15.44 13.64 -27.97
CA PRO A 62 -14.16 14.26 -28.34
C PRO A 62 -12.92 13.46 -27.91
N ALA A 63 -13.07 12.44 -27.07
CA ALA A 63 -11.96 11.56 -26.69
C ALA A 63 -11.53 10.61 -27.81
N ILE A 64 -12.36 10.35 -28.83
CA ILE A 64 -12.08 9.36 -29.87
C ILE A 64 -10.93 9.85 -30.79
N GLU A 65 -9.83 9.11 -30.82
CA GLU A 65 -8.69 9.37 -31.72
C GLU A 65 -8.66 8.43 -32.91
N LYS A 66 -9.00 7.15 -32.71
CA LYS A 66 -9.00 6.14 -33.80
C LYS A 66 -10.12 5.13 -33.59
N VAL A 67 -10.62 4.59 -34.70
CA VAL A 67 -11.58 3.50 -34.71
C VAL A 67 -11.08 2.39 -35.63
N TYR A 68 -11.12 1.16 -35.13
CA TYR A 68 -10.80 -0.04 -35.87
C TYR A 68 -12.05 -0.88 -36.07
N SER A 69 -12.25 -1.33 -37.31
CA SER A 69 -13.24 -2.36 -37.63
C SER A 69 -12.62 -3.75 -37.53
N ILE A 70 -13.34 -4.68 -36.92
CA ILE A 70 -13.04 -6.11 -36.88
C ILE A 70 -14.14 -6.79 -37.70
N ASN A 71 -13.77 -7.51 -38.76
CA ASN A 71 -14.73 -8.07 -39.73
C ASN A 71 -15.78 -7.02 -40.20
N ASP A 72 -15.26 -5.85 -40.60
CA ASP A 72 -16.03 -4.71 -41.12
C ASP A 72 -17.06 -4.09 -40.13
N THR A 73 -17.04 -4.49 -38.86
CA THR A 73 -17.81 -3.85 -37.79
C THR A 73 -16.88 -3.06 -36.85
N PRO A 74 -17.14 -1.76 -36.58
CA PRO A 74 -16.40 -1.00 -35.58
C PRO A 74 -16.42 -1.69 -34.22
N ALA A 75 -15.24 -2.00 -33.69
CA ALA A 75 -15.11 -2.87 -32.52
C ALA A 75 -13.89 -2.55 -31.64
N ALA A 76 -12.99 -1.66 -32.05
CA ALA A 76 -11.93 -1.17 -31.17
C ALA A 76 -11.70 0.32 -31.35
N PHE A 77 -11.44 1.01 -30.24
CA PHE A 77 -11.39 2.47 -30.17
C PHE A 77 -10.13 2.87 -29.41
N VAL A 78 -9.39 3.83 -29.96
CA VAL A 78 -8.35 4.54 -29.21
C VAL A 78 -8.95 5.84 -28.74
N THR A 79 -8.92 6.07 -27.45
CA THR A 79 -9.51 7.24 -26.80
C THR A 79 -8.50 7.92 -25.90
N SER A 80 -8.49 9.25 -25.88
CA SER A 80 -7.63 10.05 -25.02
C SER A 80 -8.44 11.03 -24.19
N GLY A 81 -8.22 10.96 -22.88
CA GLY A 81 -8.83 11.82 -21.89
C GLY A 81 -7.76 12.47 -21.02
N THR A 82 -7.99 13.69 -20.56
CA THR A 82 -7.09 14.40 -19.68
C THR A 82 -7.38 14.02 -18.22
N GLY A 83 -6.38 13.41 -17.58
CA GLY A 83 -6.33 13.16 -16.14
C GLY A 83 -5.93 14.41 -15.36
N TYR A 84 -5.28 14.25 -14.21
CA TYR A 84 -4.89 15.38 -13.35
C TYR A 84 -3.66 16.14 -13.89
N GLU A 85 -2.56 15.45 -14.24
CA GLU A 85 -1.34 16.06 -14.80
C GLU A 85 -1.25 15.99 -16.33
N GLY A 86 -1.88 15.00 -16.96
CA GLY A 86 -1.73 14.80 -18.39
C GLY A 86 -2.67 13.78 -19.00
N VAL A 87 -2.36 13.38 -20.23
CA VAL A 87 -3.25 12.57 -21.07
C VAL A 87 -3.15 11.10 -20.70
N ILE A 88 -4.31 10.46 -20.58
CA ILE A 88 -4.45 9.01 -20.47
C ILE A 88 -5.05 8.51 -21.78
N LYS A 89 -4.28 7.69 -22.49
CA LYS A 89 -4.69 7.06 -23.76
C LYS A 89 -5.08 5.62 -23.50
N THR A 90 -6.27 5.25 -23.92
CA THR A 90 -6.88 3.93 -23.68
C THR A 90 -7.27 3.28 -24.99
N LEU A 91 -6.87 2.03 -25.20
CA LEU A 91 -7.44 1.14 -26.21
C LEU A 91 -8.64 0.41 -25.58
N VAL A 92 -9.81 0.55 -26.18
CA VAL A 92 -11.05 -0.13 -25.76
C VAL A 92 -11.43 -1.12 -26.85
N VAL A 93 -11.55 -2.40 -26.51
CA VAL A 93 -11.92 -3.47 -27.45
C VAL A 93 -13.26 -4.05 -27.05
N MET A 94 -14.15 -4.21 -28.02
CA MET A 94 -15.52 -4.66 -27.85
C MET A 94 -15.72 -6.01 -28.52
N ASP A 95 -16.50 -6.86 -27.87
CA ASP A 95 -17.06 -8.08 -28.45
C ASP A 95 -18.46 -7.73 -28.97
N THR A 96 -18.55 -7.45 -30.28
CA THR A 96 -19.81 -7.04 -30.93
C THR A 96 -20.85 -8.16 -30.98
N GLU A 97 -20.43 -9.42 -30.98
CA GLU A 97 -21.33 -10.58 -30.96
C GLU A 97 -22.01 -10.71 -29.61
N LYS A 98 -21.24 -10.61 -28.52
CA LYS A 98 -21.75 -10.66 -27.14
C LYS A 98 -22.28 -9.32 -26.63
N LYS A 99 -22.09 -8.24 -27.39
CA LYS A 99 -22.49 -6.86 -27.07
C LYS A 99 -21.95 -6.40 -25.71
N GLN A 100 -20.68 -6.69 -25.47
CA GLN A 100 -19.97 -6.36 -24.23
C GLN A 100 -18.55 -5.87 -24.52
N ILE A 101 -17.91 -5.25 -23.53
CA ILE A 101 -16.49 -4.90 -23.58
C ILE A 101 -15.67 -6.20 -23.48
N ALA A 102 -14.79 -6.43 -24.45
CA ALA A 102 -13.85 -7.56 -24.41
C ALA A 102 -12.68 -7.29 -23.45
N GLY A 103 -12.26 -6.03 -23.36
CA GLY A 103 -11.25 -5.55 -22.42
C GLY A 103 -10.73 -4.17 -22.82
N ILE A 104 -9.89 -3.60 -21.97
CA ILE A 104 -9.21 -2.33 -22.23
C ILE A 104 -7.70 -2.47 -22.01
N HIS A 105 -6.92 -1.54 -22.55
CA HIS A 105 -5.50 -1.41 -22.28
C HIS A 105 -5.10 0.06 -22.24
N ILE A 106 -4.29 0.46 -21.25
CA ILE A 106 -3.76 1.82 -21.17
C ILE A 106 -2.52 1.90 -22.06
N LEU A 107 -2.62 2.64 -23.16
CA LEU A 107 -1.53 2.84 -24.12
C LEU A 107 -0.51 3.87 -23.64
N GLU A 108 -1.00 4.87 -22.92
CA GLU A 108 -0.19 5.97 -22.37
C GLU A 108 -0.82 6.41 -21.05
N GLN A 109 0.00 6.48 -20.01
CA GLN A 109 -0.35 7.10 -18.74
C GLN A 109 0.57 8.31 -18.63
N GLY A 110 -0.01 9.51 -18.71
CA GLY A 110 0.70 10.79 -18.58
C GLY A 110 0.23 11.60 -17.38
N ASP A 111 -0.44 10.95 -16.42
CA ASP A 111 -0.96 11.55 -15.20
C ASP A 111 0.06 11.42 -14.05
N THR A 112 -0.29 11.76 -12.79
CA THR A 112 0.67 11.76 -11.66
C THR A 112 1.40 10.41 -11.51
N PRO A 113 2.74 10.38 -11.69
CA PRO A 113 3.56 9.18 -11.56
C PRO A 113 3.43 8.52 -10.17
N ASP A 114 3.57 7.20 -10.07
CA ASP A 114 3.37 6.37 -8.85
C ASP A 114 1.92 6.29 -8.32
N TYR A 115 1.14 7.38 -8.43
CA TYR A 115 -0.24 7.42 -7.92
C TYR A 115 -1.24 6.83 -8.92
N ALA A 116 -1.11 7.20 -10.19
CA ALA A 116 -2.03 6.79 -11.24
C ALA A 116 -1.56 5.53 -11.98
N ASP A 117 -0.34 5.05 -11.75
CA ASP A 117 0.17 3.79 -12.29
C ASP A 117 -0.75 2.58 -12.12
N PRO A 118 -1.47 2.42 -10.97
CA PRO A 118 -2.35 1.28 -10.81
C PRO A 118 -3.52 1.22 -11.81
N ILE A 119 -3.81 2.30 -12.56
CA ILE A 119 -4.80 2.23 -13.65
C ILE A 119 -4.31 1.36 -14.83
N MET A 120 -3.01 1.11 -14.93
CA MET A 120 -2.42 0.24 -15.95
C MET A 120 -2.49 -1.24 -15.57
N GLU A 121 -2.75 -1.55 -14.30
CA GLU A 121 -2.72 -2.91 -13.77
C GLU A 121 -3.92 -3.74 -14.22
N THR A 122 -3.71 -5.06 -14.30
CA THR A 122 -4.75 -6.01 -14.74
C THR A 122 -5.95 -6.02 -13.81
N TRP A 123 -5.75 -5.90 -12.49
CA TRP A 123 -6.84 -5.90 -11.52
C TRP A 123 -7.83 -4.73 -11.71
N PHE A 124 -7.37 -3.61 -12.27
CA PHE A 124 -8.22 -2.46 -12.59
C PHE A 124 -8.82 -2.59 -13.99
N THR A 125 -7.98 -2.86 -15.00
CA THR A 125 -8.43 -2.97 -16.40
C THR A 125 -9.40 -4.15 -16.63
N ASP A 126 -9.30 -5.21 -15.83
CA ASP A 126 -10.22 -6.35 -15.88
C ASP A 126 -11.62 -6.03 -15.38
N ARG A 127 -11.81 -4.94 -14.60
CA ARG A 127 -13.13 -4.49 -14.14
C ARG A 127 -14.06 -4.11 -15.30
N PHE A 128 -13.49 -3.78 -16.46
CA PHE A 128 -14.26 -3.40 -17.64
C PHE A 128 -14.72 -4.61 -18.47
N LYS A 129 -14.12 -5.79 -18.27
CA LYS A 129 -14.42 -6.98 -19.09
C LYS A 129 -15.84 -7.49 -18.84
N GLY A 130 -16.55 -7.80 -19.91
CA GLY A 130 -17.89 -8.39 -19.84
C GLY A 130 -19.02 -7.41 -19.53
N ILE A 131 -18.73 -6.11 -19.37
CA ILE A 131 -19.80 -5.12 -19.16
C ILE A 131 -20.50 -4.81 -20.49
N GLY A 132 -21.83 -4.73 -20.47
CA GLY A 132 -22.66 -4.49 -21.65
C GLY A 132 -22.46 -3.11 -22.28
N LEU A 133 -22.69 -3.02 -23.60
CA LEU A 133 -22.41 -1.81 -24.39
C LEU A 133 -23.58 -0.81 -24.49
N PHE A 134 -24.68 -0.97 -23.75
CA PHE A 134 -25.89 -0.15 -23.96
C PHE A 134 -26.11 0.95 -22.90
N GLU A 135 -25.30 0.93 -21.85
CA GLU A 135 -25.35 1.87 -20.73
C GLU A 135 -23.94 2.41 -20.47
N TYR A 136 -23.87 3.60 -19.87
CA TYR A 136 -22.59 4.15 -19.44
C TYR A 136 -22.17 3.60 -18.09
N LEU A 137 -20.86 3.50 -17.95
CA LEU A 137 -20.19 3.09 -16.74
C LEU A 137 -20.19 4.24 -15.73
N ASN A 138 -20.35 3.90 -14.46
CA ASN A 138 -20.32 4.86 -13.36
C ASN A 138 -19.11 4.59 -12.48
N ARG A 139 -18.47 5.64 -11.98
CA ARG A 139 -17.40 5.49 -10.98
C ARG A 139 -18.02 5.33 -9.60
N VAL A 140 -17.57 4.33 -8.85
CA VAL A 140 -17.91 4.14 -7.44
C VAL A 140 -16.65 4.05 -6.57
N VAL A 141 -16.81 4.23 -5.26
CA VAL A 141 -15.65 4.37 -4.35
C VAL A 141 -15.17 3.03 -3.80
N LEU A 142 -16.09 2.14 -3.41
CA LEU A 142 -15.77 0.90 -2.71
C LEU A 142 -16.39 -0.31 -3.40
N ASP A 143 -17.72 -0.40 -3.40
CA ASP A 143 -18.43 -1.56 -3.92
C ASP A 143 -19.31 -1.22 -5.13
N PRO A 144 -19.35 -2.07 -6.16
CA PRO A 144 -20.27 -1.91 -7.27
C PRO A 144 -21.68 -2.36 -6.85
N GLU A 145 -22.66 -1.45 -6.95
CA GLU A 145 -24.07 -1.78 -6.73
C GLU A 145 -24.75 -2.26 -8.02
N LYS A 146 -24.22 -1.80 -9.17
CA LYS A 146 -24.70 -2.14 -10.51
C LYS A 146 -23.58 -2.76 -11.35
N PRO A 147 -23.93 -3.60 -12.35
CA PRO A 147 -22.95 -4.14 -13.30
C PRO A 147 -22.14 -3.07 -14.06
N THR A 148 -22.67 -1.85 -14.18
CA THR A 148 -22.03 -0.69 -14.81
C THR A 148 -21.07 0.04 -13.88
N ASP A 149 -21.00 -0.31 -12.60
CA ASP A 149 -20.21 0.40 -11.62
C ASP A 149 -18.76 -0.08 -11.65
N ILE A 150 -17.86 0.85 -11.90
CA ILE A 150 -16.42 0.66 -11.86
C ILE A 150 -15.90 1.27 -10.58
N VAL A 151 -15.42 0.41 -9.69
CA VAL A 151 -14.72 0.85 -8.49
C VAL A 151 -13.45 1.58 -8.92
N GLN A 152 -13.21 2.76 -8.35
CA GLN A 152 -12.02 3.54 -8.64
C GLN A 152 -10.74 2.90 -8.08
N VAL A 153 -9.59 3.40 -8.53
CA VAL A 153 -8.32 3.23 -7.82
C VAL A 153 -8.29 4.21 -6.65
N THR A 154 -8.07 3.69 -5.44
CA THR A 154 -7.89 4.51 -4.24
C THR A 154 -6.68 5.44 -4.41
N GLY A 155 -6.87 6.75 -4.20
CA GLY A 155 -5.82 7.74 -4.39
C GLY A 155 -5.60 8.22 -5.84
N ALA A 156 -6.29 7.63 -6.82
CA ALA A 156 -6.25 8.05 -8.23
C ALA A 156 -7.66 8.18 -8.82
N SER A 157 -8.52 8.95 -8.14
CA SER A 157 -9.93 9.09 -8.49
C SER A 157 -10.15 9.81 -9.84
N VAL A 158 -9.35 10.85 -10.11
CA VAL A 158 -9.37 11.63 -11.36
C VAL A 158 -8.91 10.77 -12.52
N SER A 159 -7.79 10.06 -12.37
CA SER A 159 -7.28 9.14 -13.39
C SER A 159 -8.26 8.00 -13.66
N SER A 160 -8.88 7.45 -12.60
CA SER A 160 -9.93 6.43 -12.75
C SER A 160 -11.12 6.96 -13.54
N GLN A 161 -11.55 8.20 -13.26
CA GLN A 161 -12.65 8.84 -13.99
C GLN A 161 -12.27 9.10 -15.45
N ALA A 162 -11.04 9.52 -15.74
CA ALA A 162 -10.58 9.74 -17.10
C ALA A 162 -10.63 8.44 -17.93
N VAL A 163 -10.21 7.30 -17.35
CA VAL A 163 -10.35 5.99 -18.02
C VAL A 163 -11.82 5.63 -18.24
N ILE A 164 -12.69 5.88 -17.24
CA ILE A 164 -14.14 5.61 -17.39
C ILE A 164 -14.74 6.49 -18.50
N ASN A 165 -14.38 7.77 -18.59
CA ASN A 165 -14.83 8.67 -19.66
C ASN A 165 -14.33 8.23 -21.04
N ASN A 166 -13.08 7.77 -21.14
CA ASN A 166 -12.53 7.17 -22.35
C ASN A 166 -13.38 5.97 -22.80
N VAL A 167 -13.68 5.04 -21.89
CA VAL A 167 -14.52 3.87 -22.20
C VAL A 167 -15.94 4.27 -22.57
N ASN A 168 -16.56 5.21 -21.84
CA ASN A 168 -17.90 5.72 -22.15
C ASN A 168 -17.96 6.44 -23.50
N SER A 169 -16.89 7.15 -23.88
CA SER A 169 -16.78 7.75 -25.22
C SER A 169 -16.78 6.68 -26.31
N ALA A 170 -16.04 5.58 -26.10
CA ALA A 170 -16.04 4.44 -27.02
C ALA A 170 -17.44 3.78 -27.09
N ILE A 171 -18.11 3.55 -25.96
CA ILE A 171 -19.49 3.02 -25.91
C ILE A 171 -20.46 3.92 -26.68
N GLY A 172 -20.38 5.24 -26.47
CA GLY A 172 -21.21 6.23 -27.15
C GLY A 172 -21.00 6.23 -28.65
N ALA A 173 -19.74 6.27 -29.09
CA ALA A 173 -19.37 6.19 -30.50
C ALA A 173 -19.84 4.88 -31.14
N TRP A 174 -19.65 3.74 -30.48
CA TRP A 174 -20.12 2.45 -30.97
C TRP A 174 -21.64 2.40 -31.16
N ASN A 175 -22.42 2.88 -30.18
CA ASN A 175 -23.88 2.93 -30.30
C ASN A 175 -24.37 3.83 -31.42
N TYR A 176 -23.70 4.97 -31.63
CA TYR A 176 -24.02 5.84 -32.75
C TYR A 176 -23.70 5.17 -34.08
N ILE A 177 -22.51 4.59 -34.24
CA ILE A 177 -22.08 4.03 -35.53
C ILE A 177 -22.84 2.73 -35.88
N VAL A 178 -23.05 1.85 -34.90
CA VAL A 178 -23.61 0.51 -35.12
C VAL A 178 -25.13 0.47 -34.97
N ASN A 179 -25.68 1.21 -34.00
CA ASN A 179 -27.11 1.15 -33.66
C ASN A 179 -27.87 2.44 -34.04
N ASN A 180 -27.19 3.44 -34.61
CA ASN A 180 -27.76 4.76 -34.89
C ASN A 180 -28.42 5.43 -33.67
N LYS A 181 -27.90 5.13 -32.47
CA LYS A 181 -28.39 5.65 -31.18
C LYS A 181 -27.41 6.69 -30.64
N ILE A 182 -27.84 7.95 -30.57
CA ILE A 182 -27.06 9.01 -29.93
C ILE A 182 -27.21 8.88 -28.41
N MET A 183 -26.09 8.70 -27.73
CA MET A 183 -26.01 8.72 -26.26
C MET A 183 -25.57 10.10 -25.76
N GLY A 184 -25.68 10.34 -24.45
CA GLY A 184 -25.27 11.62 -23.86
C GLY A 184 -23.79 11.93 -24.11
N ARG A 185 -23.45 13.21 -24.24
CA ARG A 185 -22.07 13.65 -24.44
C ARG A 185 -21.16 13.20 -23.30
N VAL A 186 -19.92 12.82 -23.64
CA VAL A 186 -18.86 12.46 -22.70
C VAL A 186 -17.65 13.34 -22.98
N ASP A 187 -17.31 14.21 -22.04
CA ASP A 187 -16.14 15.09 -22.18
C ASP A 187 -14.83 14.31 -22.01
N ASN A 188 -13.79 14.75 -22.73
CA ASN A 188 -12.44 14.20 -22.67
C ASN A 188 -11.56 14.87 -21.61
N PHE A 189 -12.13 15.66 -20.71
CA PHE A 189 -11.43 16.26 -19.57
C PHE A 189 -12.28 16.10 -18.31
N ILE A 190 -11.63 16.21 -17.16
CA ILE A 190 -12.30 16.16 -15.87
C ILE A 190 -12.56 17.61 -15.38
N PRO A 191 -13.79 17.97 -14.99
CA PRO A 191 -14.08 19.29 -14.45
C PRO A 191 -13.22 19.61 -13.22
N GLN A 192 -12.75 20.85 -13.11
CA GLN A 192 -11.91 21.31 -11.99
C GLN A 192 -12.59 21.12 -10.62
N GLU A 193 -13.92 21.18 -10.57
CA GLU A 193 -14.72 20.90 -9.37
C GLU A 193 -14.46 19.49 -8.80
N MET A 194 -14.14 18.51 -9.65
CA MET A 194 -13.78 17.16 -9.22
C MET A 194 -12.37 17.11 -8.60
N TRP A 195 -11.44 17.93 -9.10
CA TRP A 195 -10.07 18.00 -8.61
C TRP A 195 -10.01 18.66 -7.24
N GLU A 196 -10.73 19.77 -7.08
CA GLU A 196 -10.83 20.46 -5.79
C GLU A 196 -11.52 19.59 -4.73
N LYS A 197 -12.50 18.78 -5.14
CA LYS A 197 -13.18 17.85 -4.25
C LYS A 197 -12.25 16.74 -3.75
N ASP A 198 -11.36 16.20 -4.58
CA ASP A 198 -10.46 15.13 -4.12
C ASP A 198 -9.28 15.68 -3.31
N GLU A 199 -8.67 16.80 -3.70
CA GLU A 199 -7.58 17.45 -2.96
C GLU A 199 -8.00 17.92 -1.55
N ASN A 200 -9.21 18.44 -1.41
CA ASN A 200 -9.72 18.99 -0.15
C ASN A 200 -10.65 18.01 0.59
N SER A 201 -10.64 16.71 0.28
CA SER A 201 -11.42 15.73 1.03
C SER A 201 -10.71 14.39 1.24
N PHE A 202 -11.21 13.66 2.23
CA PHE A 202 -10.77 12.31 2.58
C PHE A 202 -11.99 11.48 2.99
N MET A 203 -11.81 10.16 3.08
CA MET A 203 -12.88 9.24 3.47
C MET A 203 -12.67 8.74 4.89
N ILE A 204 -13.75 8.66 5.67
CA ILE A 204 -13.79 7.92 6.92
C ILE A 204 -14.72 6.73 6.71
N ALA A 205 -14.25 5.51 6.99
CA ALA A 205 -14.99 4.27 6.80
C ALA A 205 -15.05 3.48 8.11
N TRP A 206 -16.20 2.84 8.36
CA TRP A 206 -16.42 1.95 9.49
C TRP A 206 -17.26 0.74 9.03
N PRO A 207 -17.43 -0.30 9.87
CA PRO A 207 -18.08 -1.54 9.46
C PRO A 207 -19.50 -1.37 8.89
N GLU A 208 -19.99 -2.45 8.28
CA GLU A 208 -21.28 -2.52 7.58
C GLU A 208 -21.33 -1.64 6.32
N ASN A 209 -20.20 -1.52 5.62
CA ASN A 209 -20.04 -0.73 4.39
C ASN A 209 -20.41 0.75 4.55
N ASN A 210 -20.31 1.27 5.77
CA ASN A 210 -20.56 2.67 6.04
C ASN A 210 -19.31 3.49 5.76
N SER A 211 -19.50 4.61 5.07
CA SER A 211 -18.44 5.60 4.88
C SER A 211 -19.01 6.98 4.71
N VAL A 212 -18.17 7.97 5.03
CA VAL A 212 -18.46 9.38 4.75
C VAL A 212 -17.24 10.05 4.16
N ARG A 213 -17.50 10.96 3.23
CA ARG A 213 -16.47 11.87 2.72
C ARG A 213 -16.53 13.16 3.51
N VAL A 214 -15.38 13.58 4.04
CA VAL A 214 -15.22 14.79 4.83
C VAL A 214 -14.32 15.75 4.07
N THR A 215 -14.74 17.01 3.95
CA THR A 215 -13.96 18.06 3.30
C THR A 215 -13.29 19.00 4.30
N ILE A 216 -12.28 19.77 3.87
CA ILE A 216 -11.69 20.83 4.70
C ILE A 216 -12.77 21.83 5.16
N GLU A 217 -13.69 22.18 4.29
CA GLU A 217 -14.78 23.11 4.62
C GLU A 217 -15.72 22.50 5.68
N ASP A 218 -15.99 21.19 5.62
CA ASP A 218 -16.70 20.50 6.71
C ASP A 218 -15.92 20.62 8.02
N LEU A 219 -14.60 20.36 8.01
CA LEU A 219 -13.74 20.42 9.20
C LEU A 219 -13.79 21.80 9.89
N LYS A 220 -13.83 22.88 9.11
CA LYS A 220 -13.94 24.26 9.63
C LYS A 220 -15.25 24.53 10.38
N THR A 221 -16.30 23.73 10.17
CA THR A 221 -17.59 23.89 10.86
C THR A 221 -17.62 23.32 12.28
N PHE A 222 -16.64 22.48 12.64
CA PHE A 222 -16.56 21.86 13.95
C PHE A 222 -15.82 22.77 14.96
N PRO A 223 -15.98 22.53 16.27
CA PRO A 223 -15.13 23.18 17.28
C PRO A 223 -13.65 22.94 16.98
N GLN A 224 -12.88 24.02 16.85
CA GLN A 224 -11.44 23.95 16.62
C GLN A 224 -10.71 23.88 17.96
N VAL A 225 -9.73 22.98 18.05
CA VAL A 225 -8.76 22.96 19.14
C VAL A 225 -7.43 23.49 18.64
N THR A 226 -6.71 24.21 19.49
CA THR A 226 -5.35 24.68 19.21
C THR A 226 -4.41 24.10 20.24
N THR A 227 -3.32 23.49 19.79
CA THR A 227 -2.31 22.90 20.67
C THR A 227 -0.90 23.33 20.27
N GLN A 228 -0.07 23.55 21.28
CA GLN A 228 1.37 23.71 21.13
C GLN A 228 1.99 22.36 21.46
N THR A 229 2.66 21.75 20.48
CA THR A 229 3.13 20.38 20.61
C THR A 229 4.49 20.22 19.93
N ILE A 230 5.15 19.09 20.19
CA ILE A 230 6.48 18.78 19.66
C ILE A 230 6.36 17.59 18.73
N LEU A 231 6.60 17.81 17.44
CA LEU A 231 6.77 16.74 16.48
C LEU A 231 8.16 16.11 16.71
N GLN A 232 8.17 14.95 17.36
CA GLN A 232 9.38 14.12 17.50
C GLN A 232 9.51 13.17 16.31
N ARG A 233 10.57 13.35 15.52
CA ARG A 233 10.92 12.44 14.41
C ARG A 233 11.76 11.27 14.94
N THR A 234 11.72 10.15 14.22
CA THR A 234 12.60 8.96 14.44
C THR A 234 14.09 9.23 14.18
N THR A 235 14.44 10.44 13.76
CA THR A 235 15.83 10.93 13.71
C THR A 235 16.28 11.58 15.03
N GLY A 236 15.40 11.68 16.03
CA GLY A 236 15.64 12.43 17.27
C GLY A 236 15.41 13.93 17.14
N VAL A 237 15.13 14.44 15.93
CA VAL A 237 14.81 15.85 15.70
C VAL A 237 13.46 16.18 16.31
N LYS A 238 13.42 17.22 17.15
CA LYS A 238 12.23 17.76 17.78
C LYS A 238 11.88 19.11 17.16
N ILE A 239 10.64 19.26 16.70
CA ILE A 239 10.15 20.46 16.04
C ILE A 239 8.93 20.96 16.81
N ASN A 240 9.01 22.16 17.36
CA ASN A 240 7.83 22.81 17.96
C ASN A 240 6.87 23.19 16.85
N ILE A 241 5.59 22.89 17.05
CA ILE A 241 4.54 23.16 16.07
C ILE A 241 3.28 23.60 16.80
N LYS A 242 2.67 24.69 16.33
CA LYS A 242 1.32 25.07 16.70
C LYS A 242 0.37 24.43 15.71
N ALA A 243 -0.46 23.50 16.16
CA ALA A 243 -1.44 22.85 15.31
C ALA A 243 -2.86 23.26 15.71
N GLU A 244 -3.72 23.46 14.71
CA GLU A 244 -5.13 23.79 14.90
C GLU A 244 -6.00 22.97 13.95
N GLY A 245 -7.11 22.44 14.49
CA GLY A 245 -8.08 21.62 13.78
C GLY A 245 -9.14 21.03 14.71
N PRO A 246 -10.20 20.40 14.20
CA PRO A 246 -11.18 19.72 15.04
C PRO A 246 -10.67 18.36 15.54
N LEU A 247 -11.27 17.86 16.62
CA LEU A 247 -11.04 16.50 17.09
C LEU A 247 -11.74 15.48 16.16
N LEU A 248 -11.07 14.39 15.83
CA LEU A 248 -11.66 13.28 15.08
C LEU A 248 -12.91 12.74 15.78
N THR A 249 -12.90 12.69 17.11
CA THR A 249 -14.04 12.31 17.96
C THR A 249 -15.28 13.17 17.69
N ASP A 250 -15.13 14.48 17.53
CA ASP A 250 -16.26 15.38 17.28
C ASP A 250 -16.78 15.28 15.85
N VAL A 251 -15.89 15.01 14.89
CA VAL A 251 -16.26 14.70 13.51
C VAL A 251 -17.08 13.41 13.44
N LEU A 252 -16.65 12.35 14.13
CA LEU A 252 -17.34 11.06 14.17
C LEU A 252 -18.71 11.13 14.86
N LYS A 253 -18.81 11.88 15.97
CA LYS A 253 -20.09 12.08 16.69
C LYS A 253 -21.20 12.63 15.82
N LYS A 254 -20.89 13.50 14.84
CA LYS A 254 -21.88 14.02 13.87
C LYS A 254 -22.57 12.92 13.07
N TYR A 255 -21.89 11.79 12.89
CA TYR A 255 -22.40 10.63 12.15
C TYR A 255 -22.89 9.51 13.07
N GLY A 256 -23.05 9.78 14.37
CA GLY A 256 -23.52 8.79 15.35
C GLY A 256 -22.48 7.72 15.68
N VAL A 257 -21.20 7.99 15.42
CA VAL A 257 -20.11 7.05 15.66
C VAL A 257 -19.35 7.47 16.93
N ASP A 258 -19.28 6.57 17.92
CA ASP A 258 -18.39 6.75 19.07
C ASP A 258 -17.05 6.08 18.75
N ILE A 259 -15.98 6.88 18.76
CA ILE A 259 -14.61 6.41 18.50
C ILE A 259 -14.18 5.34 19.52
N ASN A 260 -14.77 5.33 20.72
CA ASN A 260 -14.47 4.37 21.77
C ASN A 260 -15.13 3.00 21.55
N ASP A 261 -15.95 2.81 20.52
CA ASP A 261 -16.47 1.48 20.16
C ASP A 261 -15.48 0.68 19.30
N TYR A 262 -14.35 1.29 18.91
CA TYR A 262 -13.37 0.70 18.01
C TYR A 262 -12.07 0.35 18.73
N GLU A 263 -11.46 -0.77 18.34
CA GLU A 263 -10.19 -1.26 18.87
C GLU A 263 -8.97 -0.62 18.21
N ALA A 264 -9.13 -0.09 16.99
CA ALA A 264 -8.08 0.62 16.28
C ALA A 264 -8.60 1.56 15.20
N ILE A 265 -7.73 2.49 14.79
CA ILE A 265 -7.95 3.40 13.67
C ILE A 265 -6.77 3.32 12.71
N GLY A 266 -7.02 2.92 11.47
CA GLY A 266 -6.05 2.98 10.39
C GLY A 266 -6.13 4.30 9.66
N VAL A 267 -5.00 4.98 9.47
CA VAL A 267 -4.92 6.22 8.70
C VAL A 267 -3.98 6.01 7.52
N THR A 268 -4.50 6.23 6.32
CA THR A 268 -3.75 6.15 5.07
C THR A 268 -3.60 7.55 4.49
N GLY A 269 -2.36 8.00 4.30
CA GLY A 269 -2.01 9.17 3.50
C GLY A 269 -2.09 8.87 2.01
N ARG A 270 -2.23 9.90 1.18
CA ARG A 270 -2.20 9.73 -0.29
C ARG A 270 -0.91 9.06 -0.77
N ASP A 271 0.22 9.33 -0.12
CA ASP A 271 1.52 8.74 -0.45
C ASP A 271 1.67 7.26 -0.02
N ASN A 272 0.56 6.57 0.23
CA ASN A 272 0.47 5.21 0.74
C ASN A 272 1.12 5.01 2.11
N TYR A 273 1.49 6.09 2.82
CA TYR A 273 1.89 5.99 4.21
C TYR A 273 0.70 5.52 5.04
N TYR A 274 0.92 4.45 5.80
CA TYR A 274 -0.05 3.91 6.71
C TYR A 274 0.45 4.05 8.15
N ALA A 275 -0.42 4.51 9.03
CA ALA A 275 -0.22 4.42 10.47
C ALA A 275 -1.49 3.92 11.13
N MET A 276 -1.32 3.07 12.13
CA MET A 276 -2.41 2.51 12.89
C MET A 276 -2.36 3.00 14.32
N ILE A 277 -3.44 3.64 14.75
CA ILE A 277 -3.63 4.19 16.08
C ILE A 277 -4.33 3.11 16.92
N SER A 278 -3.71 2.71 18.03
CA SER A 278 -4.22 1.67 18.93
C SER A 278 -5.33 2.18 19.85
N LYS A 279 -6.08 1.25 20.45
CA LYS A 279 -7.05 1.54 21.51
C LYS A 279 -6.51 2.46 22.61
N ASP A 280 -5.30 2.17 23.09
CA ASP A 280 -4.67 2.96 24.15
C ASP A 280 -4.50 4.43 23.76
N ILE A 281 -4.09 4.71 22.52
CA ILE A 281 -3.98 6.08 22.02
C ILE A 281 -5.38 6.71 21.85
N ILE A 282 -6.36 5.95 21.34
CA ILE A 282 -7.74 6.41 21.16
C ILE A 282 -8.36 6.86 22.49
N GLU A 283 -8.11 6.12 23.57
CA GLU A 283 -8.67 6.39 24.90
C GLU A 283 -7.94 7.50 25.65
N ASN A 284 -6.63 7.67 25.41
CA ASN A 284 -5.77 8.51 26.23
C ASN A 284 -5.18 9.75 25.53
N ARG A 285 -5.46 9.96 24.24
CA ARG A 285 -4.92 11.10 23.47
C ARG A 285 -5.97 11.78 22.61
N ASP A 286 -5.76 13.08 22.40
CA ASP A 286 -6.50 13.84 21.41
C ASP A 286 -5.98 13.54 20.00
N ILE A 287 -6.88 13.08 19.12
CA ILE A 287 -6.59 12.89 17.69
C ILE A 287 -7.15 14.09 16.93
N ILE A 288 -6.26 15.01 16.55
CA ILE A 288 -6.63 16.28 15.91
C ILE A 288 -6.48 16.15 14.39
N LEU A 289 -7.50 16.58 13.65
CA LEU A 289 -7.47 16.74 12.20
C LEU A 289 -6.92 18.13 11.87
N GLY A 290 -5.59 18.27 11.89
CA GLY A 290 -4.91 19.54 11.71
C GLY A 290 -5.08 20.12 10.31
N ILE A 291 -5.67 21.31 10.24
CA ILE A 291 -5.92 22.09 9.01
C ILE A 291 -5.20 23.44 9.00
N ARG A 292 -4.58 23.83 10.12
CA ARG A 292 -3.77 25.05 10.27
C ARG A 292 -2.52 24.74 11.09
N PHE A 293 -1.39 25.29 10.67
CA PHE A 293 -0.09 25.08 11.30
C PHE A 293 0.66 26.40 11.39
N ASP A 294 1.17 26.74 12.58
CA ASP A 294 1.91 27.99 12.85
C ASP A 294 1.19 29.25 12.32
N ASP A 295 -0.12 29.30 12.57
CA ASP A 295 -1.04 30.38 12.16
C ASP A 295 -1.29 30.52 10.64
N GLU A 296 -0.79 29.58 9.84
CA GLU A 296 -1.06 29.48 8.40
C GLU A 296 -2.04 28.32 8.09
N GLU A 297 -2.76 28.41 6.97
CA GLU A 297 -3.52 27.26 6.47
C GLU A 297 -2.57 26.13 6.05
N ILE A 298 -3.05 24.89 6.15
CA ILE A 298 -2.30 23.73 5.66
C ILE A 298 -1.89 23.93 4.20
N ILE A 299 -0.60 23.69 3.92
CA ILE A 299 -0.03 23.80 2.59
C ILE A 299 -0.71 22.81 1.63
N ARG A 300 -0.75 23.16 0.34
CA ARG A 300 -1.50 22.40 -0.67
C ARG A 300 -1.06 20.93 -0.73
N GLU A 301 0.22 20.67 -0.57
CA GLU A 301 0.83 19.34 -0.65
C GLU A 301 0.46 18.43 0.53
N GLU A 302 0.01 19.00 1.66
CA GLU A 302 -0.43 18.25 2.84
C GLU A 302 -1.95 18.20 3.01
N LYS A 303 -2.70 18.87 2.13
CA LYS A 303 -4.17 18.79 2.08
C LYS A 303 -4.64 17.34 1.92
N PRO A 304 -5.80 16.98 2.51
CA PRO A 304 -6.79 17.89 3.09
C PRO A 304 -6.54 18.21 4.57
N THR A 305 -5.94 17.29 5.30
CA THR A 305 -5.64 17.41 6.72
C THR A 305 -4.41 16.58 7.04
N ARG A 306 -3.77 16.92 8.15
CA ARG A 306 -2.73 16.12 8.77
C ARG A 306 -3.17 15.66 10.15
N ILE A 307 -2.97 14.38 10.48
CA ILE A 307 -3.20 13.88 11.84
C ILE A 307 -2.17 14.50 12.78
N VAL A 308 -2.64 14.96 13.93
CA VAL A 308 -1.81 15.48 15.01
C VAL A 308 -2.25 14.79 16.29
N ILE A 309 -1.33 14.05 16.91
CA ILE A 309 -1.55 13.38 18.20
C ILE A 309 -0.48 13.91 19.17
N PRO A 310 -0.80 14.89 20.03
CA PRO A 310 0.15 15.42 20.99
C PRO A 310 0.79 14.33 21.84
N ASP A 311 2.05 14.54 22.23
CA ASP A 311 2.86 13.63 23.04
C ASP A 311 3.17 12.25 22.43
N GLU A 312 2.63 11.95 21.24
CA GLU A 312 2.96 10.75 20.47
C GLU A 312 4.02 11.03 19.39
N MET A 313 4.76 9.98 19.01
CA MET A 313 5.79 10.09 17.98
C MET A 313 5.20 10.48 16.62
N GLY A 314 5.98 11.21 15.83
CA GLY A 314 5.55 11.74 14.52
C GLY A 314 5.17 10.70 13.47
N VAL A 315 5.38 9.41 13.75
CA VAL A 315 4.91 8.29 12.91
C VAL A 315 3.38 8.22 12.84
N TYR A 316 2.67 8.67 13.87
CA TYR A 316 1.20 8.69 13.86
C TYR A 316 0.63 9.95 13.19
N TRP A 317 1.49 10.92 12.84
CA TRP A 317 1.08 12.23 12.34
C TRP A 317 0.98 12.24 10.81
N VAL A 318 0.14 11.33 10.29
CA VAL A 318 -0.06 11.08 8.86
C VAL A 318 -0.47 12.37 8.13
N LYS A 319 0.26 12.71 7.09
CA LYS A 319 -0.03 13.86 6.21
C LYS A 319 -0.98 13.46 5.10
N MET A 320 -1.54 14.45 4.40
CA MET A 320 -2.30 14.24 3.16
C MET A 320 -3.32 13.11 3.30
N VAL A 321 -4.06 13.12 4.42
CA VAL A 321 -4.94 12.01 4.78
C VAL A 321 -5.90 11.72 3.64
N ASN A 322 -5.93 10.48 3.19
CA ASN A 322 -6.79 9.99 2.12
C ASN A 322 -7.95 9.16 2.67
N LYS A 323 -7.65 8.29 3.64
CA LYS A 323 -8.60 7.36 4.24
C LYS A 323 -8.34 7.18 5.73
N ILE A 324 -9.41 7.18 6.53
CA ILE A 324 -9.45 6.75 7.92
C ILE A 324 -10.37 5.53 7.99
N GLU A 325 -9.92 4.46 8.63
CA GLU A 325 -10.66 3.20 8.77
C GLU A 325 -10.79 2.85 10.25
N LEU A 326 -12.02 2.61 10.71
CA LEU A 326 -12.30 2.22 12.09
C LEU A 326 -12.46 0.69 12.17
N TYR A 327 -11.70 0.05 13.06
CA TYR A 327 -11.71 -1.41 13.24
C TYR A 327 -12.41 -1.78 14.55
N THR A 328 -13.52 -2.51 14.48
CA THR A 328 -14.28 -2.98 15.65
C THR A 328 -13.64 -4.17 16.35
N HIS A 329 -12.75 -4.88 15.67
CA HIS A 329 -12.07 -6.03 16.22
C HIS A 329 -10.67 -6.13 15.66
N ILE A 330 -9.72 -6.24 16.58
CA ILE A 330 -8.33 -6.57 16.36
C ILE A 330 -8.04 -7.79 17.22
N SER A 331 -7.42 -8.79 16.62
CA SER A 331 -7.09 -10.00 17.35
C SER A 331 -6.11 -9.67 18.49
N PRO A 332 -6.51 -9.88 19.76
CA PRO A 332 -5.69 -9.51 20.90
C PRO A 332 -4.38 -10.30 20.88
N LYS A 333 -3.28 -9.69 21.35
CA LYS A 333 -2.01 -10.42 21.47
C LYS A 333 -2.09 -11.40 22.63
N ASP A 334 -1.81 -12.67 22.33
CA ASP A 334 -1.58 -13.74 23.30
C ASP A 334 -0.36 -14.50 22.81
N ILE A 335 0.83 -13.95 23.10
CA ILE A 335 2.09 -14.50 22.60
C ILE A 335 2.32 -15.87 23.25
N GLU A 336 2.26 -16.91 22.42
CA GLU A 336 2.49 -18.30 22.77
C GLU A 336 3.92 -18.72 22.41
N ASN A 337 4.56 -18.08 21.42
CA ASN A 337 5.90 -18.43 20.98
C ASN A 337 6.80 -17.20 20.90
N VAL A 338 8.02 -17.32 21.42
CA VAL A 338 9.09 -16.32 21.25
C VAL A 338 10.24 -16.99 20.50
N HIS A 339 10.51 -16.53 19.27
CA HIS A 339 11.51 -17.08 18.36
C HIS A 339 12.79 -16.23 18.35
N MET A 340 13.93 -16.90 18.15
CA MET A 340 15.20 -16.22 17.89
C MET A 340 15.32 -15.92 16.39
N PHE A 341 15.51 -14.64 16.02
CA PHE A 341 15.49 -14.23 14.61
C PHE A 341 16.42 -15.07 13.72
N GLY A 342 17.70 -15.22 14.08
CA GLY A 342 18.64 -15.91 13.19
C GLY A 342 18.38 -17.40 13.03
N SER A 343 17.85 -18.07 14.06
CA SER A 343 17.41 -19.47 13.94
C SER A 343 16.20 -19.58 13.00
N LEU A 344 15.21 -18.67 13.17
CA LEU A 344 13.97 -18.64 12.38
C LEU A 344 14.21 -18.42 10.88
N VAL A 345 15.24 -17.65 10.50
CA VAL A 345 15.52 -17.29 9.11
C VAL A 345 16.64 -18.10 8.45
N LYS A 346 17.18 -19.13 9.13
CA LYS A 346 18.36 -19.88 8.68
C LYS A 346 18.20 -20.53 7.30
N ASP A 347 16.97 -20.93 6.96
CA ASP A 347 16.62 -21.53 5.67
C ASP A 347 15.88 -20.56 4.73
N ILE A 348 15.83 -19.28 5.07
CA ILE A 348 15.27 -18.22 4.24
C ILE A 348 16.42 -17.55 3.50
N GLU A 349 16.40 -17.62 2.16
CA GLU A 349 17.40 -16.92 1.37
C GLU A 349 17.25 -15.39 1.51
N PRO A 350 18.30 -14.68 1.95
CA PRO A 350 18.25 -13.24 2.15
C PRO A 350 18.23 -12.49 0.82
N TYR A 351 17.53 -11.36 0.82
CA TYR A 351 17.59 -10.37 -0.24
C TYR A 351 18.57 -9.26 0.17
N TYR A 352 19.54 -8.94 -0.68
CA TYR A 352 20.49 -7.85 -0.44
C TYR A 352 19.89 -6.55 -0.97
N TYR A 353 19.19 -5.84 -0.09
CA TYR A 353 18.48 -4.62 -0.44
C TYR A 353 19.46 -3.44 -0.50
N GLU A 354 19.41 -2.64 -1.57
CA GLU A 354 20.21 -1.42 -1.67
C GLU A 354 19.53 -0.27 -0.92
N TYR A 355 20.03 0.03 0.27
CA TYR A 355 19.54 1.10 1.14
C TYR A 355 20.61 2.19 1.25
N TYR A 356 20.37 3.34 0.60
CA TYR A 356 21.27 4.51 0.60
C TYR A 356 22.74 4.18 0.29
N GLY A 357 22.97 3.33 -0.72
CA GLY A 357 24.30 2.95 -1.17
C GLY A 357 24.97 1.81 -0.38
N SER A 358 24.32 1.27 0.65
CA SER A 358 24.70 0.00 1.29
C SER A 358 23.82 -1.14 0.77
N LYS A 359 24.40 -2.33 0.60
CA LYS A 359 23.65 -3.56 0.29
C LYS A 359 23.52 -4.38 1.57
N ASP A 360 22.37 -4.23 2.22
CA ASP A 360 22.12 -4.81 3.53
C ASP A 360 21.35 -6.12 3.41
N GLU A 361 21.81 -7.15 4.14
CA GLU A 361 21.10 -8.43 4.26
C GLU A 361 19.69 -8.18 4.83
N SER A 362 18.67 -8.64 4.10
CA SER A 362 17.27 -8.33 4.40
C SER A 362 16.34 -9.51 4.11
N TYR A 363 15.33 -9.71 4.95
CA TYR A 363 14.40 -10.84 4.87
C TYR A 363 12.98 -10.36 4.63
N LEU A 364 12.31 -10.86 3.59
CA LEU A 364 10.92 -10.52 3.32
C LEU A 364 10.04 -11.00 4.48
N VAL A 365 9.26 -10.10 5.08
CA VAL A 365 8.42 -10.39 6.24
C VAL A 365 7.45 -11.53 5.93
N GLY A 366 6.86 -11.58 4.73
CA GLY A 366 5.96 -12.68 4.34
C GLY A 366 6.61 -14.06 4.36
N LYS A 367 7.92 -14.18 4.06
CA LYS A 367 8.63 -15.46 4.20
C LYS A 367 8.79 -15.85 5.66
N ILE A 368 9.07 -14.90 6.55
CA ILE A 368 9.12 -15.14 7.99
C ILE A 368 7.74 -15.55 8.51
N LEU A 369 6.69 -14.81 8.17
CA LEU A 369 5.31 -15.11 8.58
C LEU A 369 4.86 -16.50 8.13
N SER A 370 5.37 -17.01 7.00
CA SER A 370 5.06 -18.37 6.52
C SER A 370 5.62 -19.49 7.41
N LYS A 371 6.50 -19.16 8.36
CA LYS A 371 7.05 -20.10 9.36
C LYS A 371 6.17 -20.26 10.59
N PHE A 372 5.20 -19.38 10.80
CA PHE A 372 4.31 -19.45 11.95
C PHE A 372 3.12 -20.36 11.65
N ASP A 373 2.71 -21.13 12.64
CA ASP A 373 1.56 -22.03 12.54
C ASP A 373 0.25 -21.26 12.33
N PHE A 374 0.19 -20.02 12.82
CA PHE A 374 -0.97 -19.15 12.71
C PHE A 374 -0.57 -17.68 12.54
N VAL A 375 -1.17 -17.02 11.55
CA VAL A 375 -1.06 -15.57 11.37
C VAL A 375 -2.45 -15.02 11.09
N ASP A 376 -3.01 -14.29 12.05
CA ASP A 376 -4.28 -13.62 11.87
C ASP A 376 -4.13 -12.42 10.94
N VAL A 377 -4.90 -12.40 9.85
CA VAL A 377 -4.90 -11.26 8.90
C VAL A 377 -5.48 -9.98 9.50
N ASN A 378 -6.30 -10.10 10.55
CA ASN A 378 -6.88 -8.99 11.29
C ASN A 378 -6.03 -8.58 12.51
N GLY A 379 -4.98 -9.35 12.81
CA GLY A 379 -4.03 -9.04 13.88
C GLY A 379 -3.02 -7.97 13.48
N PHE A 380 -2.33 -7.43 14.49
CA PHE A 380 -1.24 -6.47 14.28
C PHE A 380 0.09 -7.17 14.05
N PHE A 381 0.86 -6.62 13.11
CA PHE A 381 2.31 -6.74 13.11
C PHE A 381 2.90 -5.58 13.90
N THR A 382 3.38 -5.87 15.09
CA THR A 382 3.93 -4.86 16.02
C THR A 382 5.44 -4.92 15.98
N MET A 383 6.09 -3.77 15.80
CA MET A 383 7.54 -3.63 15.83
C MET A 383 7.93 -2.72 17.00
N VAL A 384 8.99 -3.09 17.71
CA VAL A 384 9.46 -2.34 18.88
C VAL A 384 10.95 -2.01 18.75
N GLY A 385 11.28 -0.72 18.76
CA GLY A 385 12.65 -0.20 18.72
C GLY A 385 13.31 -0.16 20.10
N SER A 386 14.64 -0.12 20.14
CA SER A 386 15.43 0.07 21.36
C SER A 386 15.18 1.41 22.06
N ASP A 387 14.68 2.40 21.31
CA ASP A 387 14.31 3.74 21.78
C ASP A 387 12.90 3.80 22.39
N GLY A 388 12.20 2.67 22.48
CA GLY A 388 10.84 2.57 23.00
C GLY A 388 9.76 2.85 21.95
N LEU A 389 10.11 3.13 20.69
CA LEU A 389 9.12 3.28 19.63
C LEU A 389 8.39 1.95 19.41
N VAL A 390 7.08 1.96 19.64
CA VAL A 390 6.17 0.89 19.23
C VAL A 390 5.44 1.34 17.96
N LYS A 391 5.43 0.50 16.93
CA LYS A 391 4.69 0.75 15.69
C LYS A 391 3.86 -0.48 15.31
N ASN A 392 2.55 -0.27 15.14
CA ASN A 392 1.63 -1.28 14.64
C ASN A 392 1.38 -1.10 13.14
N GLU A 393 1.29 -2.22 12.43
CA GLU A 393 0.99 -2.32 11.01
C GLU A 393 -0.02 -3.46 10.78
N THR A 394 -0.78 -3.42 9.68
CA THR A 394 -1.60 -4.57 9.31
C THR A 394 -0.73 -5.70 8.74
N ILE A 395 -1.13 -6.94 9.00
CA ILE A 395 -0.44 -8.12 8.46
C ILE A 395 -0.41 -8.09 6.92
N ASN A 396 -1.49 -7.64 6.28
CA ASN A 396 -1.58 -7.57 4.82
C ASN A 396 -0.59 -6.57 4.22
N VAL A 397 -0.34 -5.44 4.87
CA VAL A 397 0.64 -4.44 4.40
C VAL A 397 2.05 -4.98 4.51
N VAL A 398 2.41 -5.60 5.63
CA VAL A 398 3.81 -6.01 5.87
C VAL A 398 4.21 -7.25 5.08
N ARG A 399 3.26 -8.18 4.82
CA ARG A 399 3.55 -9.50 4.24
C ARG A 399 4.35 -9.41 2.94
N ASP A 400 3.92 -8.55 2.02
CA ASP A 400 4.51 -8.51 0.67
C ASP A 400 5.40 -7.28 0.42
N ARG A 401 5.36 -6.28 1.33
CA ARG A 401 6.00 -4.98 1.10
C ARG A 401 7.19 -4.72 2.02
N TYR A 402 7.26 -5.40 3.17
CA TYR A 402 8.25 -5.09 4.21
C TYR A 402 9.34 -6.15 4.21
N TYR A 403 10.57 -5.70 4.41
CA TYR A 403 11.72 -6.53 4.71
C TYR A 403 12.27 -6.13 6.07
N ILE A 404 12.84 -7.10 6.78
CA ILE A 404 13.64 -6.82 7.97
C ILE A 404 15.11 -6.92 7.57
N LYS A 405 15.81 -5.77 7.59
CA LYS A 405 17.26 -5.75 7.39
C LYS A 405 17.97 -6.08 8.69
N THR A 406 19.02 -6.87 8.61
CA THR A 406 19.89 -7.28 9.73
C THR A 406 21.30 -6.70 9.63
N GLY A 407 21.70 -6.23 8.45
CA GLY A 407 22.99 -5.58 8.21
C GLY A 407 22.90 -4.06 8.12
N GLY A 408 24.05 -3.41 8.26
CA GLY A 408 24.21 -1.97 8.04
C GLY A 408 23.73 -1.10 9.21
N GLU A 409 23.76 0.21 9.01
CA GLU A 409 23.43 1.19 10.04
C GLU A 409 21.95 1.06 10.49
N ASN A 410 21.70 1.22 11.80
CA ASN A 410 20.38 1.14 12.44
C ASN A 410 19.70 -0.24 12.41
N ALA A 411 20.37 -1.29 11.93
CA ALA A 411 19.82 -2.64 11.96
C ALA A 411 19.70 -3.19 13.39
N PRO A 412 18.73 -4.06 13.67
CA PRO A 412 17.67 -4.54 12.78
C PRO A 412 16.62 -3.47 12.52
N MET A 413 16.11 -3.40 11.29
CA MET A 413 15.19 -2.33 10.89
C MET A 413 14.24 -2.80 9.78
N ASN A 414 12.97 -2.38 9.82
CA ASN A 414 12.06 -2.61 8.71
C ASN A 414 12.35 -1.66 7.54
N ILE A 415 12.33 -2.16 6.31
CA ILE A 415 12.51 -1.39 5.08
C ILE A 415 11.49 -1.84 4.02
N GLY A 416 11.33 -1.06 2.96
CA GLY A 416 10.49 -1.42 1.82
C GLY A 416 10.75 -0.51 0.62
N PRO A 417 10.45 -0.96 -0.61
CA PRO A 417 10.62 -0.16 -1.84
C PRO A 417 10.01 1.23 -1.80
N ALA A 418 8.84 1.36 -1.19
CA ALA A 418 8.11 2.61 -1.09
C ALA A 418 8.45 3.44 0.16
N PHE A 419 9.39 3.01 1.00
CA PHE A 419 9.66 3.70 2.26
C PHE A 419 10.54 4.93 2.07
N LYS A 420 10.08 6.06 2.61
CA LYS A 420 10.89 7.25 2.81
C LYS A 420 11.64 7.17 4.15
N LEU A 421 12.74 7.92 4.26
CA LEU A 421 13.53 8.00 5.48
C LEU A 421 12.66 8.41 6.69
N GLY A 422 12.69 7.60 7.76
CA GLY A 422 11.97 7.88 9.00
C GLY A 422 10.66 7.11 9.18
N MET A 423 10.26 6.31 8.19
CA MET A 423 9.13 5.37 8.28
C MET A 423 9.48 4.07 9.04
N ASN A 424 10.74 3.94 9.44
CA ASN A 424 11.35 2.73 9.95
C ASN A 424 11.41 2.71 11.49
N VAL A 425 11.20 1.54 12.08
CA VAL A 425 11.57 1.18 13.44
C VAL A 425 13.01 0.67 13.39
N LYS A 426 13.91 1.45 13.98
CA LYS A 426 15.36 1.22 14.01
C LYS A 426 15.76 0.45 15.25
N GLU A 427 16.89 -0.24 15.19
CA GLU A 427 17.44 -1.03 16.30
C GLU A 427 16.33 -1.83 17.00
N MET A 428 15.62 -2.63 16.20
CA MET A 428 14.45 -3.36 16.66
C MET A 428 14.87 -4.40 17.72
N THR A 429 14.20 -4.38 18.87
CA THR A 429 14.37 -5.41 19.90
C THR A 429 13.58 -6.66 19.52
N HIS A 430 12.37 -6.48 19.01
CA HIS A 430 11.50 -7.55 18.56
C HIS A 430 10.38 -7.04 17.63
N PHE A 431 9.77 -7.97 16.91
CA PHE A 431 8.45 -7.79 16.32
C PHE A 431 7.53 -8.94 16.69
N SER A 432 6.21 -8.75 16.59
CA SER A 432 5.24 -9.78 16.96
C SER A 432 3.94 -9.73 16.17
N THR A 433 3.30 -10.88 16.03
CA THR A 433 1.94 -11.09 15.53
C THR A 433 0.99 -11.28 16.72
N THR A 434 -0.13 -11.99 16.52
CA THR A 434 -1.06 -12.38 17.58
C THR A 434 -0.47 -13.44 18.53
N LYS A 435 0.23 -14.45 18.00
CA LYS A 435 0.73 -15.60 18.77
C LYS A 435 2.25 -15.72 18.83
N ASP A 436 2.96 -15.08 17.91
CA ASP A 436 4.39 -15.24 17.75
C ASP A 436 5.10 -13.91 17.91
N ALA A 437 6.17 -13.89 18.69
CA ALA A 437 7.13 -12.81 18.74
C ALA A 437 8.49 -13.30 18.25
N VAL A 438 9.26 -12.43 17.59
CA VAL A 438 10.61 -12.71 17.14
C VAL A 438 11.52 -11.66 17.72
N ILE A 439 12.53 -12.09 18.48
CA ILE A 439 13.46 -11.18 19.15
C ILE A 439 14.81 -11.13 18.42
N PHE A 440 15.50 -10.01 18.60
CA PHE A 440 16.89 -9.78 18.23
C PHE A 440 17.74 -9.75 19.50
N PRO A 441 18.36 -10.89 19.90
CA PRO A 441 18.95 -11.03 21.23
C PRO A 441 19.97 -9.94 21.61
N GLU A 442 20.83 -9.54 20.67
CA GLU A 442 21.84 -8.50 20.92
C GLU A 442 21.23 -7.13 21.22
N VAL A 443 20.16 -6.76 20.52
CA VAL A 443 19.49 -5.46 20.73
C VAL A 443 18.59 -5.51 21.94
N MET A 444 17.91 -6.64 22.17
CA MET A 444 17.11 -6.89 23.36
C MET A 444 17.95 -6.75 24.65
N MET A 445 19.17 -7.26 24.67
CA MET A 445 20.09 -7.15 25.82
C MET A 445 20.44 -5.69 26.15
N LYS A 446 20.50 -4.80 25.15
CA LYS A 446 20.74 -3.35 25.40
C LYS A 446 19.62 -2.70 26.19
N VAL A 447 18.38 -3.20 26.05
CA VAL A 447 17.19 -2.66 26.71
C VAL A 447 16.95 -3.31 28.07
N ILE A 448 17.08 -4.63 28.16
CA ILE A 448 16.84 -5.40 29.39
C ILE A 448 17.99 -5.26 30.39
N GLY A 449 19.21 -5.07 29.89
CA GLY A 449 20.45 -5.08 30.67
C GLY A 449 21.16 -6.42 30.62
N GLU A 450 22.48 -6.39 30.85
CA GLU A 450 23.35 -7.57 30.89
C GLU A 450 23.65 -7.99 32.33
N GLU A 451 23.75 -9.30 32.55
CA GLU A 451 24.22 -9.93 33.77
C GLU A 451 25.44 -10.81 33.45
N ILE A 452 26.42 -10.81 34.36
CA ILE A 452 27.67 -11.57 34.19
C ILE A 452 27.49 -12.95 34.82
N LEU A 453 27.55 -13.98 33.97
CA LEU A 453 27.45 -15.39 34.35
C LEU A 453 28.80 -16.10 34.11
N PRO A 454 29.04 -17.25 34.75
CA PRO A 454 30.24 -18.07 34.47
C PRO A 454 30.41 -18.43 32.99
N GLN A 455 29.30 -18.59 32.26
CA GLN A 455 29.26 -18.99 30.86
C GLN A 455 29.37 -17.80 29.89
N GLY A 456 29.23 -16.56 30.35
CA GLY A 456 29.26 -15.37 29.51
C GLY A 456 28.32 -14.27 29.98
N LYS A 457 28.05 -13.30 29.11
CA LYS A 457 27.05 -12.25 29.35
C LYS A 457 25.68 -12.77 28.93
N GLY A 458 24.69 -12.62 29.79
CA GLY A 458 23.32 -13.03 29.51
C GLY A 458 22.30 -11.98 29.95
N MET A 459 21.05 -12.19 29.56
CA MET A 459 19.90 -11.40 30.00
C MET A 459 18.86 -12.32 30.64
N ASN A 460 18.20 -11.84 31.69
CA ASN A 460 17.20 -12.62 32.42
C ASN A 460 16.07 -13.06 31.48
N LEU A 461 15.81 -14.37 31.42
CA LEU A 461 14.86 -14.94 30.46
C LEU A 461 13.42 -14.51 30.74
N GLY A 462 13.01 -14.39 32.00
CA GLY A 462 11.68 -13.91 32.36
C GLY A 462 11.41 -12.51 31.81
N LYS A 463 12.36 -11.57 32.00
CA LYS A 463 12.27 -10.21 31.45
C LYS A 463 12.23 -10.20 29.92
N VAL A 464 12.95 -11.10 29.26
CA VAL A 464 12.92 -11.23 27.79
C VAL A 464 11.52 -11.61 27.30
N LEU A 465 10.91 -12.63 27.93
CA LEU A 465 9.57 -13.10 27.57
C LEU A 465 8.52 -12.01 27.81
N GLU A 466 8.57 -11.34 28.96
CA GLU A 466 7.69 -10.21 29.30
C GLU A 466 7.85 -9.07 28.27
N THR A 467 9.09 -8.67 27.96
CA THR A 467 9.36 -7.60 26.98
C THR A 467 8.88 -7.96 25.58
N ALA A 468 8.93 -9.24 25.21
CA ALA A 468 8.41 -9.74 23.93
C ALA A 468 6.86 -9.88 23.90
N GLY A 469 6.18 -9.59 25.02
CA GLY A 469 4.72 -9.64 25.15
C GLY A 469 4.15 -11.00 25.56
N MET A 470 4.98 -11.94 26.01
CA MET A 470 4.53 -13.22 26.56
C MET A 470 4.15 -13.05 28.03
N ILE A 471 2.85 -12.98 28.29
CA ILE A 471 2.28 -12.98 29.64
C ILE A 471 2.14 -14.43 30.12
N LEU A 472 2.64 -14.71 31.32
CA LEU A 472 2.57 -16.02 31.98
C LEU A 472 1.56 -15.98 33.13
N GLU A 473 0.66 -16.95 33.16
CA GLU A 473 -0.30 -17.20 34.24
C GLU A 473 0.13 -18.39 35.11
N GLY A 474 -0.48 -18.55 36.29
CA GLY A 474 0.06 -19.38 37.37
C GLY A 474 0.23 -20.88 37.07
N ASN A 475 -0.43 -21.41 36.05
CA ASN A 475 -0.31 -22.81 35.60
C ASN A 475 0.46 -22.97 34.29
N ASP A 476 0.88 -21.88 33.64
CA ASP A 476 1.58 -21.95 32.38
C ASP A 476 2.95 -22.63 32.55
N THR A 477 3.30 -23.46 31.58
CA THR A 477 4.62 -24.09 31.51
C THR A 477 5.34 -23.66 30.25
N LEU A 478 6.66 -23.60 30.31
CA LEU A 478 7.49 -23.20 29.18
C LEU A 478 8.26 -24.40 28.63
N THR A 479 8.43 -24.43 27.31
CA THR A 479 9.34 -25.37 26.65
C THR A 479 10.30 -24.59 25.78
N ILE A 480 11.61 -24.79 26.01
CA ILE A 480 12.65 -24.29 25.12
C ILE A 480 12.91 -25.34 24.04
N PHE A 481 12.97 -24.90 22.79
CA PHE A 481 13.36 -25.70 21.64
C PHE A 481 14.70 -25.21 21.13
N ASP A 482 15.66 -26.12 20.95
CA ASP A 482 16.88 -25.81 20.21
C ASP A 482 16.65 -25.89 18.69
N SER A 483 17.67 -25.51 17.92
CA SER A 483 17.63 -25.51 16.45
C SER A 483 17.57 -26.91 15.83
N ASP A 484 17.81 -27.97 16.60
CA ASP A 484 17.66 -29.37 16.18
C ASP A 484 16.27 -29.93 16.52
N GLY A 485 15.44 -29.15 17.22
CA GLY A 485 14.09 -29.53 17.65
C GLY A 485 14.02 -30.29 18.97
N ASN A 486 15.12 -30.40 19.72
CA ASN A 486 15.11 -30.98 21.05
C ASN A 486 14.36 -30.07 22.02
N GLN A 487 13.65 -30.67 22.97
CA GLN A 487 12.76 -29.98 23.89
C GLN A 487 13.32 -29.99 25.31
N TYR A 488 13.28 -28.83 25.96
CA TYR A 488 13.74 -28.63 27.32
C TYR A 488 12.64 -27.95 28.12
N PRO A 489 11.93 -28.68 29.02
CA PRO A 489 10.92 -28.09 29.89
C PRO A 489 11.55 -27.06 30.83
N LEU A 490 10.89 -25.93 30.99
CA LEU A 490 11.24 -24.86 31.91
C LEU A 490 10.06 -24.65 32.87
N TYR A 491 10.28 -24.99 34.13
CA TYR A 491 9.26 -24.83 35.17
C TYR A 491 9.22 -23.39 35.70
N PRO A 492 8.05 -22.86 36.12
CA PRO A 492 7.91 -21.47 36.55
C PRO A 492 8.91 -21.03 37.64
N ASN A 493 9.22 -21.92 38.58
CA ASN A 493 10.19 -21.66 39.66
C ASN A 493 11.66 -21.54 39.20
N GLN A 494 11.96 -21.95 37.96
CA GLN A 494 13.30 -21.83 37.37
C GLN A 494 13.46 -20.56 36.55
N LEU A 495 12.35 -19.92 36.14
CA LEU A 495 12.37 -18.80 35.21
C LEU A 495 13.16 -17.60 35.73
N GLU A 496 13.02 -17.29 37.03
CA GLU A 496 13.74 -16.18 37.67
C GLU A 496 15.27 -16.34 37.59
N ASN A 497 15.78 -17.57 37.56
CA ASN A 497 17.20 -17.89 37.50
C ASN A 497 17.61 -18.49 36.14
N SER A 498 16.87 -18.17 35.09
CA SER A 498 17.17 -18.59 33.72
C SER A 498 17.63 -17.41 32.89
N TYR A 499 18.59 -17.64 32.00
CA TYR A 499 19.24 -16.58 31.23
C TYR A 499 19.34 -16.96 29.76
N LEU A 500 19.17 -15.98 28.89
CA LEU A 500 19.47 -16.08 27.47
C LEU A 500 20.81 -15.40 27.19
N LEU A 501 21.71 -16.06 26.48
CA LEU A 501 23.05 -15.59 26.15
C LEU A 501 23.09 -15.26 24.65
N PRO A 502 23.05 -13.97 24.27
CA PRO A 502 23.14 -13.57 22.87
C PRO A 502 24.46 -14.00 22.23
N MET A 503 24.38 -14.55 21.02
CA MET A 503 25.50 -14.83 20.13
C MET A 503 25.22 -14.19 18.77
N GLU A 504 26.24 -14.08 17.92
CA GLU A 504 26.09 -13.44 16.61
C GLU A 504 24.98 -14.15 15.79
N LYS A 505 23.82 -13.47 15.64
CA LYS A 505 22.56 -13.98 15.06
C LYS A 505 21.87 -15.13 15.81
N GLU A 506 22.45 -15.71 16.85
CA GLU A 506 21.89 -16.86 17.59
C GLU A 506 21.77 -16.55 19.10
N ALA A 507 21.27 -17.51 19.88
CA ALA A 507 21.25 -17.38 21.33
C ALA A 507 21.35 -18.75 22.00
N ASP A 508 22.11 -18.82 23.08
CA ASP A 508 22.14 -19.98 23.98
C ASP A 508 21.27 -19.68 25.22
N ALA A 509 20.93 -20.70 26.00
CA ALA A 509 20.22 -20.54 27.27
C ALA A 509 20.90 -21.29 28.42
N VAL A 510 20.81 -20.71 29.61
CA VAL A 510 21.20 -21.34 30.88
C VAL A 510 19.96 -21.45 31.75
N ILE A 511 19.60 -22.68 32.13
CA ILE A 511 18.51 -22.99 33.06
C ILE A 511 19.10 -23.74 34.25
N GLY A 512 19.34 -23.04 35.37
CA GLY A 512 20.07 -23.61 36.50
C GLY A 512 21.46 -24.11 36.08
N GLU A 513 21.70 -25.42 36.13
CA GLU A 513 22.95 -26.04 35.70
C GLU A 513 22.96 -26.50 34.23
N THR A 514 21.80 -26.41 33.54
CA THR A 514 21.66 -26.89 32.16
C THR A 514 22.04 -25.80 31.18
N TYR A 515 22.89 -26.14 30.21
CA TYR A 515 23.29 -25.28 29.11
C TYR A 515 22.67 -25.79 27.80
N ILE A 516 21.89 -24.94 27.13
CA ILE A 516 21.20 -25.26 25.87
C ILE A 516 21.82 -24.40 24.77
N LYS A 517 22.27 -25.05 23.69
CA LYS A 517 22.86 -24.37 22.54
C LYS A 517 21.81 -24.03 21.50
N ASN A 518 21.99 -22.92 20.79
CA ASN A 518 21.25 -22.55 19.59
C ASN A 518 19.73 -22.62 19.79
N VAL A 519 19.23 -21.92 20.81
CA VAL A 519 17.81 -21.79 21.10
C VAL A 519 17.10 -21.26 19.85
N ALA A 520 16.10 -22.00 19.39
CA ALA A 520 15.27 -21.63 18.23
C ALA A 520 14.03 -20.86 18.67
N LYS A 521 13.28 -21.42 19.63
CA LYS A 521 12.07 -20.81 20.16
C LYS A 521 11.78 -21.23 21.59
N ILE A 522 10.96 -20.43 22.26
CA ILE A 522 10.43 -20.71 23.59
C ILE A 522 8.92 -20.65 23.46
N SER A 523 8.24 -21.73 23.82
CA SER A 523 6.79 -21.84 23.72
C SER A 523 6.14 -21.92 25.10
N LYS A 524 5.02 -21.23 25.24
CA LYS A 524 4.09 -21.28 26.35
C LYS A 524 3.06 -22.38 26.10
N ASN A 525 2.95 -23.31 27.03
CA ASN A 525 1.92 -24.34 27.03
C ASN A 525 0.93 -24.05 28.16
N LYS A 526 -0.36 -24.02 27.82
CA LYS A 526 -1.48 -23.80 28.74
C LYS A 526 -1.97 -25.10 29.37
#